data_AF-A0AAV8ZZP6-F1
#
_entry.id   AF-A0AAV8ZZP6-F1
#
_cell.length_a   1.000
_cell.length_b   1.000
_cell.length_c   1.000
_cell.angle_alpha   90.00
_cell.angle_beta   90.00
_cell.angle_gamma   90.00
#
_symmetry.space_group_name_H-M   'P 1'
#
loop_
_entity.id
_entity.type
_entity.pdbx_description
1 polymer ?
#
loop_
_entity_poly.entity_id
_entity_poly.type
_entity_poly.pdbx_seq_one_letter_code
_entity_poly.pdbx_strand_id
1 'polypeptide(L)'
;MKEEKKQMNEKKMEMYEKTYLQDQERLAHEKEKLALEQERHQMKQLKEEERIMTMDTSGMPPLQAEYYNRHQMEILGRECNPGQK
;
A
#
# COMPACT_ATOMS: atom_id res chain seq x y z
N MET A 1 23.71 46.05 -15.69
CA MET A 1 22.39 45.99 -16.37
C MET A 1 22.16 44.69 -17.16
N LYS A 2 22.84 44.40 -18.29
CA LYS A 2 22.63 43.14 -19.04
C LYS A 2 23.23 41.90 -18.35
N GLU A 3 24.44 42.03 -17.81
CA GLU A 3 25.15 40.93 -17.12
C GLU A 3 24.43 40.49 -15.84
N GLU A 4 23.94 41.44 -15.03
CA GLU A 4 23.19 41.14 -13.81
C GLU A 4 21.86 40.41 -14.10
N LYS A 5 21.18 40.76 -15.20
CA LYS A 5 19.97 40.06 -15.64
C LYS A 5 20.27 38.62 -16.06
N LYS A 6 21.41 38.40 -16.73
CA LYS A 6 21.86 37.06 -17.12
C LYS A 6 22.16 36.20 -15.88
N GLN A 7 22.94 36.74 -14.94
CA GLN A 7 23.25 36.06 -13.67
C GLN A 7 21.99 35.76 -12.84
N MET A 8 21.02 36.67 -12.81
CA MET A 8 19.75 36.45 -12.12
C MET A 8 18.93 35.33 -12.77
N ASN A 9 18.91 35.26 -14.10
CA ASN A 9 18.25 34.17 -14.83
C ASN A 9 18.94 32.82 -14.62
N GLU A 10 20.26 32.78 -14.61
CA GLU A 10 21.04 31.56 -14.33
C GLU A 10 20.76 31.04 -12.92
N LYS A 11 20.80 31.91 -11.90
CA LYS A 11 20.43 31.53 -10.52
C LYS A 11 18.98 31.04 -10.42
N LYS A 12 18.07 31.64 -11.18
CA LYS A 12 16.66 31.24 -11.20
C LYS A 12 16.50 29.85 -11.83
N MET A 13 17.21 29.56 -12.91
CA MET A 13 17.26 28.24 -13.54
C MET A 13 17.82 27.19 -12.58
N GLU A 14 18.95 27.49 -11.92
CA GLU A 14 19.56 26.59 -10.93
C GLU A 14 18.61 26.26 -9.78
N MET A 15 17.88 27.26 -9.26
CA MET A 15 16.86 27.03 -8.23
C MET A 15 15.73 26.13 -8.72
N TYR A 16 15.26 26.31 -9.96
CA TYR A 16 14.22 25.45 -10.52
C TYR A 16 14.70 24.02 -10.71
N GLU A 17 15.92 23.82 -11.22
CA GLU A 17 16.50 22.49 -11.40
C GLU A 17 16.67 21.78 -10.06
N LYS A 18 17.19 22.49 -9.04
CA LYS A 18 17.29 21.95 -7.68
C LYS A 18 15.94 21.56 -7.10
N THR A 19 14.93 22.42 -7.25
CA THR A 19 13.58 22.15 -6.74
C THR A 19 12.96 20.95 -7.45
N TYR A 20 13.15 20.85 -8.77
CA TYR A 20 12.66 19.73 -9.57
C TYR A 20 13.27 18.40 -9.12
N LEU A 21 14.59 18.36 -8.92
CA LEU A 21 15.28 17.16 -8.43
C LEU A 21 14.79 16.76 -7.03
N GLN A 22 14.62 17.72 -6.12
CA GLN A 22 14.07 17.46 -4.79
C GLN A 22 12.63 16.92 -4.83
N ASP A 23 11.79 17.46 -5.72
CA ASP A 23 10.43 16.95 -5.91
C ASP A 23 10.42 15.55 -6.51
N GLN A 24 11.35 15.23 -7.42
CA GLN A 24 11.51 13.87 -7.95
C GLN A 24 11.92 12.87 -6.87
N GLU A 25 12.88 13.23 -6.01
CA GLU A 25 13.30 12.40 -4.88
C GLU A 25 12.15 12.18 -3.89
N ARG A 26 11.39 13.25 -3.56
CA ARG A 26 10.22 13.14 -2.69
C ARG A 26 9.18 12.19 -3.29
N LEU A 27 8.88 12.33 -4.58
CA LEU A 27 7.91 11.48 -5.26
C LEU A 27 8.36 10.01 -5.30
N ALA A 28 9.65 9.76 -5.52
CA ALA A 28 10.22 8.41 -5.50
C ALA A 28 10.06 7.77 -4.11
N HIS A 29 10.40 8.50 -3.05
CA HIS A 29 10.25 8.04 -1.67
C HIS A 29 8.78 7.82 -1.29
N GLU A 30 7.86 8.68 -1.72
CA GLU A 30 6.42 8.49 -1.49
C GLU A 30 5.88 7.23 -2.17
N LYS A 31 6.33 6.96 -3.41
CA LYS A 31 5.96 5.72 -4.13
C LYS A 31 6.48 4.48 -3.42
N GLU A 32 7.72 4.49 -2.97
CA GLU A 32 8.31 3.37 -2.22
C GLU A 32 7.56 3.14 -0.90
N LYS A 33 7.28 4.20 -0.15
CA LYS A 33 6.49 4.12 1.09
C LYS A 33 5.10 3.53 0.85
N LEU A 34 4.43 3.95 -0.22
CA LEU A 34 3.11 3.43 -0.59
C LEU A 34 3.18 1.94 -0.94
N ALA A 35 4.19 1.52 -1.70
CA ALA A 35 4.39 0.11 -2.06
C ALA A 35 4.62 -0.77 -0.81
N LEU A 36 5.48 -0.32 0.11
CA LEU A 36 5.73 -1.01 1.38
C LEU A 36 4.47 -1.08 2.25
N GLU A 37 3.65 -0.01 2.26
CA GLU A 37 2.39 -0.01 3.00
C GLU A 37 1.38 -0.99 2.40
N GLN A 38 1.28 -1.07 1.08
CA GLN A 38 0.44 -2.05 0.39
C GLN A 38 0.87 -3.48 0.69
N GLU A 39 2.18 -3.79 0.60
CA GLU A 39 2.72 -5.10 0.93
C GLU A 39 2.44 -5.46 2.40
N ARG A 40 2.68 -4.52 3.32
CA ARG A 40 2.39 -4.70 4.75
C ARG A 40 0.90 -4.97 4.98
N HIS A 41 0.02 -4.29 4.26
CA HIS A 41 -1.42 -4.51 4.37
C HIS A 41 -1.81 -5.89 3.85
N GLN A 42 -1.28 -6.31 2.70
CA GLN A 42 -1.50 -7.64 2.13
C GLN A 42 -1.01 -8.74 3.09
N MET A 43 0.20 -8.61 3.65
CA MET A 43 0.70 -9.57 4.63
C MET A 43 -0.17 -9.65 5.88
N LYS A 44 -0.71 -8.52 6.36
CA LYS A 44 -1.64 -8.52 7.50
C LYS A 44 -2.95 -9.22 7.16
N GLN A 45 -3.49 -8.99 5.96
CA GLN A 45 -4.69 -9.69 5.48
C GLN A 45 -4.45 -11.20 5.43
N LEU A 46 -3.37 -11.65 4.79
CA LEU A 46 -3.04 -13.07 4.69
C LEU A 46 -2.89 -13.74 6.06
N LYS A 47 -2.20 -13.10 7.01
CA LYS A 47 -2.08 -13.63 8.38
C LYS A 47 -3.41 -13.73 9.12
N GLU A 48 -4.30 -12.76 8.91
CA GLU A 48 -5.63 -12.80 9.52
C GLU A 48 -6.50 -13.87 8.87
N GLU A 49 -6.44 -14.02 7.55
CA GLU A 49 -7.14 -15.08 6.83
C GLU A 49 -6.64 -16.47 7.26
N GLU A 50 -5.32 -16.67 7.39
CA GLU A 50 -4.72 -17.89 7.96
C GLU A 50 -5.22 -18.17 9.38
N ARG A 51 -5.28 -17.13 10.23
CA ARG A 51 -5.80 -17.24 11.60
C ARG A 51 -7.26 -17.68 11.61
N ILE A 52 -8.10 -17.12 10.73
CA ILE A 52 -9.51 -17.49 10.61
C ILE A 52 -9.65 -18.93 10.10
N MET A 53 -8.88 -19.32 9.09
CA MET A 53 -8.88 -20.66 8.50
C MET A 53 -8.45 -21.76 9.48
N THR A 54 -7.53 -21.45 10.40
CA THR A 54 -7.00 -22.42 11.39
C THR A 54 -7.79 -22.46 12.69
N MET A 55 -8.80 -21.61 12.85
CA MET A 55 -9.53 -21.49 14.09
C MET A 55 -10.54 -22.63 14.29
N ASP A 56 -10.47 -23.30 15.44
CA ASP A 56 -11.41 -24.34 15.84
C ASP A 56 -12.73 -23.72 16.33
N THR A 57 -13.83 -24.02 15.63
CA THR A 57 -15.17 -23.53 15.93
C THR A 57 -16.01 -24.52 16.74
N SER A 58 -15.51 -25.73 17.02
CA SER A 58 -16.27 -26.82 17.66
C SER A 58 -16.75 -26.51 19.08
N GLY A 59 -16.04 -25.63 19.79
CA GLY A 59 -16.39 -25.17 21.14
C GLY A 59 -17.19 -23.86 21.20
N MET A 60 -17.55 -23.27 20.05
CA MET A 60 -18.20 -21.96 19.99
C MET A 60 -19.74 -22.06 20.04
N PRO A 61 -20.44 -21.03 20.55
CA PRO A 61 -21.89 -20.91 20.39
C PRO A 61 -22.30 -21.00 18.91
N PRO A 62 -23.47 -21.57 18.56
CA PRO A 62 -23.86 -21.83 17.18
C PRO A 62 -23.73 -20.61 16.25
N LEU A 63 -24.20 -19.45 16.69
CA LEU A 63 -24.13 -18.21 15.91
C LEU A 63 -22.68 -17.76 15.60
N GLN A 64 -21.77 -17.99 16.54
CA GLN A 64 -20.36 -17.62 16.38
C GLN A 64 -19.62 -18.64 15.50
N ALA A 65 -19.91 -19.93 15.66
CA ALA A 65 -19.39 -20.98 14.78
C ALA A 65 -19.82 -20.74 13.33
N GLU A 66 -21.11 -20.44 13.09
CA GLU A 66 -21.64 -20.11 11.77
C GLU A 66 -20.96 -18.88 11.15
N TYR A 67 -20.73 -17.83 11.94
CA TYR A 67 -20.02 -16.63 11.50
C TYR A 67 -18.63 -16.96 10.94
N TYR A 68 -17.83 -17.73 11.68
CA TYR A 68 -16.47 -18.08 11.27
C TYR A 68 -16.45 -19.10 10.13
N ASN A 69 -17.33 -20.09 10.14
CA ASN A 69 -17.45 -21.03 9.03
C ASN A 69 -17.80 -20.32 7.72
N ARG A 70 -18.72 -19.33 7.76
CA ARG A 70 -19.03 -18.51 6.58
C ARG A 70 -17.81 -17.72 6.11
N HIS A 71 -17.07 -17.10 7.03
CA HIS A 71 -15.86 -16.36 6.67
C HIS A 71 -14.75 -17.25 6.09
N GLN A 72 -14.56 -18.46 6.61
CA GLN A 72 -13.64 -19.44 6.03
C GLN A 72 -14.03 -19.78 4.58
N MET A 73 -15.32 -19.96 4.31
CA MET A 73 -15.81 -20.20 2.94
C MET A 73 -15.60 -18.99 2.02
N GLU A 74 -15.78 -17.76 2.53
CA GLU A 74 -15.49 -16.54 1.76
C GLU A 74 -13.99 -16.43 1.39
N ILE A 75 -13.10 -16.78 2.32
CA ILE A 75 -11.64 -16.80 2.09
C ILE A 75 -11.30 -17.83 1.00
N LEU A 76 -11.77 -19.08 1.14
CA LEU A 76 -11.58 -20.14 0.14
C LEU A 76 -12.14 -19.76 -1.24
N GLY A 77 -13.27 -19.06 -1.27
CA GLY A 77 -13.90 -18.59 -2.50
C GLY A 77 -13.05 -17.57 -3.26
N ARG A 78 -12.29 -16.72 -2.54
CA ARG A 78 -11.34 -15.76 -3.14
C ARG A 78 -10.10 -16.46 -3.68
N GLU A 79 -9.59 -17.47 -2.98
CA GLU A 79 -8.43 -18.25 -3.43
C GLU A 79 -8.72 -19.09 -4.67
N CYS A 80 -9.95 -19.64 -4.79
CA CYS A 80 -10.36 -20.44 -5.96
C CYS A 80 -10.71 -19.61 -7.21
N ASN A 81 -10.90 -18.29 -7.11
CA ASN A 81 -11.26 -17.40 -8.24
C ASN A 81 -10.42 -16.11 -8.25
N PRO A 82 -9.15 -16.15 -8.68
CA PRO A 82 -8.26 -14.98 -8.66
C PRO A 82 -8.63 -13.86 -9.66
N GLY A 83 -9.65 -14.06 -10.52
CA GLY A 83 -9.98 -13.19 -11.66
C GLY A 83 -11.05 -12.11 -11.44
N GLN A 84 -11.51 -11.85 -10.21
CA GLN A 84 -12.55 -10.84 -9.91
C GLN A 84 -12.05 -9.67 -9.05
N LYS A 85 -10.84 -9.18 -9.30
CA LYS A 85 -10.35 -7.91 -8.74
C LYS A 85 -10.42 -6.79 -9.76
#